data_AF-A0A9X4HY05-F1
#
_entry.id   AF-A0A9X4HY05-F1
#
_cell.length_a   1.000
_cell.length_b   1.000
_cell.length_c   1.000
_cell.angle_alpha   90.00
_cell.angle_beta   90.00
_cell.angle_gamma   90.00
#
_symmetry.space_group_name_H-M   'P 1'
#
loop_
_entity.id
_entity.type
_entity.pdbx_description
1 polymer ?
#
loop_
_entity_poly.entity_id
_entity_poly.type
_entity_poly.pdbx_seq_one_letter_code
_entity_poly.pdbx_strand_id
1 'polypeptide(L)'
;LYLQQDSLGRNQEKAEAEIGPKAYEAKLALQGSQLGLLGGHIELVGLMLRASAYKGMPWTKGATATGETLIKIGAVIGAVVGFVEAAQAVSAAKRASAAGDGAAAIRYWLAAGFYGASAIAVAGTALSSTVWGPVGLAVVLALTAYTLSKSAEENESSALERWARRCCFGKADETPVIHWRSPEYADIAFAELNAATLGVQAEFHFEANLVSDPATPRIGGLTGLERKQKIKFKIILPQYKDGMSAYRWCLTVHRRGDGQFPDYTGGETLVVDEFHARRSTGSSKSASFPGFSPPRLPDYKSDFNIDKKYSSFSEGNDRSQLAISGLIELMPTIGAHSIVAATLLVMYWPDREIESAYIEVCNRRANDDA
;
A
#
# COMPACT_ATOMS: atom_id res chain seq x y z
N LEU A 1 -15.75 -8.38 -22.34
CA LEU A 1 -14.36 -8.07 -22.76
C LEU A 1 -14.10 -6.57 -22.76
N TYR A 2 -14.81 -5.73 -23.53
CA TYR A 2 -14.61 -4.26 -23.49
C TYR A 2 -14.81 -3.64 -22.09
N LEU A 3 -15.88 -4.02 -21.38
CA LEU A 3 -16.15 -3.56 -20.00
C LEU A 3 -15.13 -4.06 -18.96
N GLN A 4 -14.47 -5.20 -19.23
CA GLN A 4 -13.52 -5.83 -18.31
C GLN A 4 -12.10 -5.29 -18.53
N GLN A 5 -11.80 -4.94 -19.78
CA GLN A 5 -10.57 -4.26 -20.19
C GLN A 5 -10.60 -2.78 -19.76
N ASP A 6 -11.77 -2.13 -19.84
CA ASP A 6 -12.02 -0.81 -19.29
C ASP A 6 -11.95 -0.80 -17.75
N SER A 7 -12.49 -1.84 -17.07
CA SER A 7 -12.38 -1.94 -15.61
C SER A 7 -10.95 -2.26 -15.16
N LEU A 8 -10.19 -3.08 -15.88
CA LEU A 8 -8.78 -3.36 -15.59
C LEU A 8 -7.91 -2.12 -15.80
N GLY A 9 -8.12 -1.39 -16.92
CA GLY A 9 -7.43 -0.13 -17.19
C GLY A 9 -7.77 0.93 -16.14
N ARG A 10 -9.04 1.09 -15.78
CA ARG A 10 -9.46 1.99 -14.70
C ARG A 10 -8.99 1.53 -13.32
N ASN A 11 -8.96 0.25 -13.02
CA ASN A 11 -8.43 -0.24 -11.74
C ASN A 11 -6.93 -0.05 -11.66
N GLN A 12 -6.21 -0.16 -12.78
CA GLN A 12 -4.79 0.13 -12.86
C GLN A 12 -4.52 1.64 -12.74
N GLU A 13 -5.22 2.50 -13.47
CA GLU A 13 -5.12 3.95 -13.33
C GLU A 13 -5.54 4.42 -11.92
N LYS A 14 -6.59 3.81 -11.34
CA LYS A 14 -7.06 4.13 -9.99
C LYS A 14 -6.10 3.60 -8.93
N ALA A 15 -5.47 2.45 -9.12
CA ALA A 15 -4.37 1.96 -8.28
C ALA A 15 -3.11 2.82 -8.38
N GLU A 16 -2.80 3.33 -9.58
CA GLU A 16 -1.68 4.22 -9.82
C GLU A 16 -1.94 5.64 -9.29
N ALA A 17 -3.20 6.10 -9.28
CA ALA A 17 -3.61 7.42 -8.81
C ALA A 17 -3.91 7.48 -7.29
N GLU A 18 -4.39 6.39 -6.70
CA GLU A 18 -4.81 6.32 -5.30
C GLU A 18 -3.62 5.99 -4.39
N ILE A 19 -2.68 6.93 -4.26
CA ILE A 19 -1.55 6.75 -3.36
C ILE A 19 -2.05 6.72 -1.91
N GLY A 20 -2.09 5.50 -1.36
CA GLY A 20 -2.31 5.16 0.03
C GLY A 20 -2.32 3.64 0.27
N PRO A 21 -2.61 3.13 1.49
CA PRO A 21 -2.60 1.69 1.79
C PRO A 21 -3.44 0.84 0.82
N LYS A 22 -4.45 1.44 0.19
CA LYS A 22 -5.32 0.82 -0.82
C LYS A 22 -4.64 0.59 -2.18
N ALA A 23 -3.63 1.37 -2.57
CA ALA A 23 -2.82 1.10 -3.79
C ALA A 23 -1.88 -0.09 -3.61
N TYR A 24 -1.34 -0.28 -2.41
CA TYR A 24 -0.57 -1.47 -2.07
C TYR A 24 -1.44 -2.73 -2.17
N GLU A 25 -2.66 -2.69 -1.63
CA GLU A 25 -3.67 -3.73 -1.80
C GLU A 25 -3.97 -3.94 -3.31
N ALA A 26 -4.31 -2.87 -4.05
CA ALA A 26 -4.53 -2.89 -5.50
C ALA A 26 -3.45 -3.62 -6.32
N LYS A 27 -2.19 -3.55 -5.87
CA LYS A 27 -1.02 -4.12 -6.56
C LYS A 27 -0.57 -5.49 -6.03
N LEU A 28 -0.74 -5.79 -4.74
CA LEU A 28 -0.56 -7.14 -4.16
C LEU A 28 -1.44 -8.18 -4.88
N ALA A 29 -2.63 -7.73 -5.24
CA ALA A 29 -3.50 -8.32 -6.23
C ALA A 29 -2.82 -8.54 -7.58
N LEU A 30 -2.37 -7.48 -8.25
CA LEU A 30 -1.80 -7.60 -9.60
C LEU A 30 -0.54 -8.49 -9.68
N GLN A 31 0.19 -8.66 -8.56
CA GLN A 31 1.50 -9.33 -8.50
C GLN A 31 1.57 -10.49 -7.50
N GLY A 32 0.42 -11.04 -7.09
CA GLY A 32 0.26 -12.07 -6.05
C GLY A 32 0.86 -13.46 -6.33
N SER A 33 2.02 -13.56 -7.00
CA SER A 33 2.66 -14.84 -7.29
C SER A 33 3.68 -15.31 -6.26
N GLN A 34 4.05 -14.59 -5.20
CA GLN A 34 5.09 -15.10 -4.26
C GLN A 34 5.24 -14.33 -2.92
N LEU A 35 4.22 -14.34 -2.06
CA LEU A 35 4.42 -14.10 -0.61
C LEU A 35 3.93 -15.32 0.20
N GLY A 36 4.82 -15.85 1.03
CA GLY A 36 4.76 -17.15 1.73
C GLY A 36 3.71 -17.29 2.84
N LEU A 37 2.69 -16.44 2.86
CA LEU A 37 1.54 -16.55 3.77
C LEU A 37 0.25 -17.01 3.07
N LEU A 38 0.34 -17.32 1.76
CA LEU A 38 -0.76 -17.81 0.91
C LEU A 38 -0.42 -19.15 0.24
N GLY A 39 0.29 -20.04 0.92
CA GLY A 39 0.83 -21.28 0.35
C GLY A 39 -0.20 -22.13 -0.44
N GLY A 40 -1.44 -22.23 0.04
CA GLY A 40 -2.48 -23.02 -0.65
C GLY A 40 -3.12 -22.35 -1.88
N HIS A 41 -3.13 -21.01 -1.97
CA HIS A 41 -3.84 -20.30 -3.03
C HIS A 41 -2.91 -19.99 -4.23
N ILE A 42 -1.63 -19.71 -3.97
CA ILE A 42 -0.63 -19.42 -5.01
C ILE A 42 -0.28 -20.69 -5.80
N GLU A 43 -0.20 -21.85 -5.13
CA GLU A 43 0.07 -23.13 -5.76
C GLU A 43 -1.05 -23.51 -6.75
N LEU A 44 -2.32 -23.17 -6.43
CA LEU A 44 -3.47 -23.40 -7.29
C LEU A 44 -3.48 -22.49 -8.53
N VAL A 45 -3.15 -21.20 -8.38
CA VAL A 45 -3.01 -20.26 -9.51
C VAL A 45 -1.86 -20.69 -10.43
N GLY A 46 -0.72 -21.07 -9.87
CA GLY A 46 0.42 -21.62 -10.62
C GLY A 46 0.09 -22.94 -11.32
N LEU A 47 -0.65 -23.83 -10.65
CA LEU A 47 -1.15 -25.10 -11.23
C LEU A 47 -2.12 -24.82 -12.39
N MET A 48 -3.01 -23.83 -12.27
CA MET A 48 -3.96 -23.46 -13.33
C MET A 48 -3.28 -22.80 -14.52
N LEU A 49 -2.32 -21.90 -14.28
CA LEU A 49 -1.51 -21.32 -15.34
C LEU A 49 -0.69 -22.40 -16.06
N ARG A 50 -0.12 -23.36 -15.31
CA ARG A 50 0.63 -24.49 -15.88
C ARG A 50 -0.26 -25.50 -16.61
N ALA A 51 -1.47 -25.73 -16.10
CA ALA A 51 -2.48 -26.56 -16.76
C ALA A 51 -2.99 -25.90 -18.05
N SER A 52 -3.13 -24.57 -18.06
CA SER A 52 -3.46 -23.83 -19.27
C SER A 52 -2.31 -23.86 -20.28
N ALA A 53 -1.05 -23.73 -19.83
CA ALA A 53 0.14 -23.79 -20.68
C ALA A 53 0.49 -25.21 -21.16
N TYR A 54 -0.23 -26.24 -20.71
CA TYR A 54 -0.03 -27.60 -21.18
C TYR A 54 -0.41 -27.71 -22.67
N LYS A 55 0.49 -28.29 -23.47
CA LYS A 55 0.45 -28.43 -24.96
C LYS A 55 -0.79 -29.14 -25.55
N GLY A 56 -1.79 -29.49 -24.73
CA GLY A 56 -3.04 -30.12 -25.11
C GLY A 56 -4.26 -29.20 -25.06
N MET A 57 -4.14 -27.95 -24.59
CA MET A 57 -5.27 -27.02 -24.50
C MET A 57 -5.49 -26.31 -25.87
N PRO A 58 -6.73 -26.17 -26.37
CA PRO A 58 -7.02 -25.76 -27.76
C PRO A 58 -6.45 -24.39 -28.20
N TRP A 59 -6.19 -23.49 -27.24
CA TRP A 59 -5.64 -22.16 -27.51
C TRP A 59 -4.18 -22.13 -28.02
N THR A 60 -3.41 -23.21 -27.85
CA THR A 60 -2.01 -23.29 -28.35
C THR A 60 -1.90 -23.71 -29.82
N LYS A 61 -3.00 -24.18 -30.41
CA LYS A 61 -3.06 -24.62 -31.81
C LYS A 61 -4.16 -23.84 -32.52
N GLY A 62 -3.87 -22.60 -32.94
CA GLY A 62 -4.58 -21.87 -34.01
C GLY A 62 -6.06 -22.19 -34.22
N ALA A 63 -6.83 -22.34 -33.15
CA ALA A 63 -8.20 -22.84 -33.21
C ALA A 63 -9.13 -21.64 -33.38
N THR A 64 -10.00 -21.71 -34.37
CA THR A 64 -11.16 -20.83 -34.51
C THR A 64 -11.86 -20.70 -33.17
N ALA A 65 -11.90 -19.49 -32.59
CA ALA A 65 -12.39 -19.24 -31.25
C ALA A 65 -13.89 -19.57 -31.14
N THR A 66 -14.20 -20.79 -30.72
CA THR A 66 -15.54 -21.19 -30.28
C THR A 66 -15.89 -20.52 -28.95
N GLY A 67 -17.17 -20.26 -28.71
CA GLY A 67 -17.66 -19.62 -27.47
C GLY A 67 -17.22 -20.34 -26.19
N GLU A 68 -17.07 -21.66 -26.24
CA GLU A 68 -16.53 -22.48 -25.14
C GLU A 68 -15.08 -22.13 -24.78
N THR A 69 -14.23 -21.86 -25.78
CA THR A 69 -12.84 -21.47 -25.57
C THR A 69 -12.74 -20.09 -24.90
N LEU A 70 -13.61 -19.15 -25.31
CA LEU A 70 -13.69 -17.82 -24.70
C LEU A 70 -14.19 -17.88 -23.24
N ILE A 71 -15.16 -18.73 -22.95
CA ILE A 71 -15.68 -18.95 -21.58
C ILE A 71 -14.57 -19.50 -20.67
N LYS A 72 -13.79 -20.49 -21.14
CA LYS A 72 -12.67 -21.06 -20.38
C LYS A 72 -11.57 -20.04 -20.09
N ILE A 73 -11.23 -19.18 -21.07
CA ILE A 73 -10.25 -18.10 -20.88
C ILE A 73 -10.78 -17.09 -19.86
N GLY A 74 -12.04 -16.67 -19.99
CA GLY A 74 -12.68 -15.76 -19.04
C GLY A 74 -12.76 -16.34 -17.63
N ALA A 75 -12.97 -17.65 -17.50
CA ALA A 75 -12.98 -18.34 -16.21
C ALA A 75 -11.60 -18.36 -15.54
N VAL A 76 -10.53 -18.66 -16.29
CA VAL A 76 -9.17 -18.62 -15.75
C VAL A 76 -8.80 -17.21 -15.29
N ILE A 77 -9.10 -16.18 -16.10
CA ILE A 77 -8.84 -14.78 -15.74
C ILE A 77 -9.66 -14.37 -14.51
N GLY A 78 -10.96 -14.71 -14.48
CA GLY A 78 -11.83 -14.40 -13.34
C GLY A 78 -11.40 -15.06 -12.04
N ALA A 79 -10.93 -16.31 -12.10
CA ALA A 79 -10.38 -17.00 -10.93
C ALA A 79 -9.11 -16.32 -10.40
N VAL A 80 -8.20 -15.91 -11.29
CA VAL A 80 -7.01 -15.14 -10.90
C VAL A 80 -7.43 -13.85 -10.20
N VAL A 81 -8.34 -13.06 -10.78
CA VAL A 81 -8.84 -11.81 -10.18
C VAL A 81 -9.46 -12.05 -8.80
N GLY A 82 -10.24 -13.12 -8.61
CA GLY A 82 -10.83 -13.42 -7.30
C GLY A 82 -9.81 -13.76 -6.21
N PHE A 83 -8.74 -14.50 -6.52
CA PHE A 83 -7.67 -14.77 -5.52
C PHE A 83 -6.88 -13.52 -5.15
N VAL A 84 -6.72 -12.65 -6.13
CA VAL A 84 -6.08 -11.35 -6.05
C VAL A 84 -6.88 -10.42 -5.12
N GLU A 85 -8.20 -10.34 -5.30
CA GLU A 85 -9.11 -9.61 -4.40
C GLU A 85 -9.17 -10.23 -2.99
N ALA A 86 -9.07 -11.56 -2.88
CA ALA A 86 -8.99 -12.22 -1.59
C ALA A 86 -7.72 -11.83 -0.82
N ALA A 87 -6.55 -11.80 -1.49
CA ALA A 87 -5.29 -11.40 -0.89
C ALA A 87 -5.31 -9.94 -0.40
N GLN A 88 -5.95 -9.04 -1.16
CA GLN A 88 -6.20 -7.66 -0.76
C GLN A 88 -7.00 -7.58 0.53
N ALA A 89 -8.13 -8.27 0.58
CA ALA A 89 -9.00 -8.26 1.74
C ALA A 89 -8.29 -8.82 2.98
N VAL A 90 -7.43 -9.84 2.84
CA VAL A 90 -6.58 -10.31 3.96
C VAL A 90 -5.61 -9.23 4.43
N SER A 91 -4.94 -8.52 3.51
CA SER A 91 -4.03 -7.43 3.85
C SER A 91 -4.78 -6.31 4.60
N ALA A 92 -5.92 -5.89 4.07
CA ALA A 92 -6.80 -4.90 4.67
C ALA A 92 -7.29 -5.33 6.06
N ALA A 93 -7.61 -6.61 6.25
CA ALA A 93 -8.01 -7.16 7.54
C ALA A 93 -6.91 -7.04 8.59
N LYS A 94 -5.66 -7.39 8.23
CA LYS A 94 -4.50 -7.25 9.11
C LYS A 94 -4.23 -5.80 9.47
N ARG A 95 -4.33 -4.89 8.49
CA ARG A 95 -4.17 -3.45 8.70
C ARG A 95 -5.23 -2.88 9.63
N ALA A 96 -6.51 -3.19 9.39
CA ALA A 96 -7.63 -2.79 10.23
C ALA A 96 -7.44 -3.34 11.66
N SER A 97 -7.05 -4.61 11.79
CA SER A 97 -6.74 -5.22 13.09
C SER A 97 -5.61 -4.49 13.82
N ALA A 98 -4.52 -4.16 13.13
CA ALA A 98 -3.40 -3.43 13.71
C ALA A 98 -3.80 -2.00 14.12
N ALA A 99 -4.73 -1.38 13.40
CA ALA A 99 -5.31 -0.09 13.77
C ALA A 99 -6.34 -0.19 14.91
N GLY A 100 -6.57 -1.37 15.50
CA GLY A 100 -7.60 -1.61 16.54
C GLY A 100 -9.04 -1.68 16.00
N ASP A 101 -9.23 -1.64 14.68
CA ASP A 101 -10.54 -1.68 14.02
C ASP A 101 -11.02 -3.13 13.85
N GLY A 102 -11.27 -3.82 14.97
CA GLY A 102 -11.58 -5.25 14.99
C GLY A 102 -12.85 -5.62 14.18
N ALA A 103 -13.87 -4.77 14.18
CA ALA A 103 -15.09 -5.00 13.40
C ALA A 103 -14.83 -4.93 11.88
N ALA A 104 -14.02 -3.96 11.43
CA ALA A 104 -13.59 -3.86 10.03
C ALA A 104 -12.72 -5.06 9.65
N ALA A 105 -11.79 -5.46 10.53
CA ALA A 105 -10.93 -6.62 10.30
C ALA A 105 -11.72 -7.92 10.06
N ILE A 106 -12.74 -8.20 10.88
CA ILE A 106 -13.60 -9.37 10.72
C ILE A 106 -14.33 -9.35 9.37
N ARG A 107 -14.86 -8.20 8.97
CA ARG A 107 -15.58 -8.06 7.69
C ARG A 107 -14.67 -8.26 6.49
N TYR A 108 -13.44 -7.74 6.54
CA TYR A 108 -12.43 -8.00 5.51
C TYR A 108 -12.03 -9.48 5.44
N TRP A 109 -11.89 -10.16 6.59
CA TRP A 109 -11.64 -11.60 6.60
C TRP A 109 -12.78 -12.41 5.96
N LEU A 110 -14.03 -12.05 6.24
CA LEU A 110 -15.18 -12.67 5.58
C LEU A 110 -15.18 -12.39 4.08
N ALA A 111 -14.93 -11.14 3.67
CA ALA A 111 -14.82 -10.77 2.26
C ALA A 111 -13.73 -11.59 1.54
N ALA A 112 -12.57 -11.77 2.15
CA ALA A 112 -11.50 -12.62 1.61
C ALA A 112 -11.98 -14.06 1.36
N GLY A 113 -12.72 -14.64 2.31
CA GLY A 113 -13.31 -15.97 2.17
C GLY A 113 -14.28 -16.07 0.98
N PHE A 114 -15.15 -15.07 0.81
CA PHE A 114 -16.09 -15.02 -0.32
C PHE A 114 -15.40 -14.82 -1.67
N TYR A 115 -14.37 -13.96 -1.74
CA TYR A 115 -13.56 -13.80 -2.95
C TYR A 115 -12.83 -15.11 -3.33
N GLY A 116 -12.23 -15.79 -2.34
CA GLY A 116 -11.59 -17.08 -2.55
C GLY A 116 -12.57 -18.17 -3.02
N ALA A 117 -13.74 -18.25 -2.39
CA ALA A 117 -14.80 -19.17 -2.81
C ALA A 117 -15.33 -18.86 -4.21
N SER A 118 -15.50 -17.58 -4.56
CA SER A 118 -15.86 -17.14 -5.91
C SER A 118 -14.82 -17.59 -6.94
N ALA A 119 -13.53 -17.38 -6.66
CA ALA A 119 -12.43 -17.81 -7.53
C ALA A 119 -12.44 -19.32 -7.79
N ILE A 120 -12.64 -20.13 -6.75
CA ILE A 120 -12.75 -21.59 -6.85
C ILE A 120 -13.98 -21.99 -7.69
N ALA A 121 -15.13 -21.34 -7.48
CA ALA A 121 -16.35 -21.61 -8.23
C ALA A 121 -16.17 -21.31 -9.73
N VAL A 122 -15.54 -20.18 -10.08
CA VAL A 122 -15.21 -19.85 -11.48
C VAL A 122 -14.24 -20.88 -12.06
N ALA A 123 -13.19 -21.26 -11.33
CA ALA A 123 -12.23 -22.24 -11.83
C ALA A 123 -12.86 -23.61 -12.11
N GLY A 124 -13.82 -24.04 -11.29
CA GLY A 124 -14.58 -25.28 -11.52
C GLY A 124 -15.37 -25.29 -12.84
N THR A 125 -15.75 -24.12 -13.37
CA THR A 125 -16.44 -24.04 -14.67
C THR A 125 -15.54 -24.37 -15.85
N ALA A 126 -14.23 -24.15 -15.74
CA ALA A 126 -13.29 -24.55 -16.79
C ALA A 126 -13.19 -26.07 -16.94
N LEU A 127 -13.61 -26.82 -15.91
CA LEU A 127 -13.54 -28.28 -15.82
C LEU A 127 -14.89 -28.98 -16.09
N SER A 128 -15.99 -28.24 -16.29
CA SER A 128 -17.33 -28.82 -16.47
C SER A 128 -18.04 -28.29 -17.72
N SER A 129 -18.95 -29.10 -18.29
CA SER A 129 -19.75 -28.74 -19.48
C SER A 129 -20.96 -27.84 -19.16
N THR A 130 -21.25 -27.62 -17.87
CA THR A 130 -22.45 -26.88 -17.40
C THR A 130 -22.05 -25.51 -16.87
N VAL A 131 -22.23 -24.48 -17.68
CA VAL A 131 -21.70 -23.12 -17.41
C VAL A 131 -22.59 -22.31 -16.46
N TRP A 132 -23.92 -22.50 -16.47
CA TRP A 132 -24.85 -21.54 -15.87
C TRP A 132 -24.92 -21.56 -14.34
N GLY A 133 -24.76 -22.72 -13.70
CA GLY A 133 -24.85 -22.85 -12.24
C GLY A 133 -23.68 -22.22 -11.48
N PRO A 134 -22.43 -22.64 -11.76
CA PRO A 134 -21.29 -22.18 -10.95
C PRO A 134 -20.86 -20.75 -11.29
N VAL A 135 -21.10 -20.26 -12.51
CA VAL A 135 -20.87 -18.84 -12.84
C VAL A 135 -21.84 -17.94 -12.07
N GLY A 136 -23.14 -18.29 -12.02
CA GLY A 136 -24.12 -17.52 -11.24
C GLY A 136 -23.76 -17.47 -9.75
N LEU A 137 -23.35 -18.60 -9.19
CA LEU A 137 -22.87 -18.67 -7.80
C LEU A 137 -21.63 -17.79 -7.59
N ALA A 138 -20.65 -17.85 -8.49
CA ALA A 138 -19.43 -17.04 -8.39
C ALA A 138 -19.72 -15.54 -8.39
N VAL A 139 -20.65 -15.08 -9.23
CA VAL A 139 -21.07 -13.67 -9.27
C VAL A 139 -21.70 -13.25 -7.94
N VAL A 140 -22.60 -14.07 -7.38
CA VAL A 140 -23.22 -13.79 -6.08
C VAL A 140 -22.18 -13.74 -4.95
N LEU A 141 -21.23 -14.68 -4.94
CA LEU A 141 -20.14 -14.70 -3.95
C LEU A 141 -19.23 -13.46 -4.08
N ALA A 142 -18.86 -13.07 -5.31
CA ALA A 142 -18.02 -11.88 -5.54
C ALA A 142 -18.74 -10.57 -5.13
N LEU A 143 -20.04 -10.44 -5.43
CA LEU A 143 -20.82 -9.29 -5.00
C LEU A 143 -20.96 -9.23 -3.47
N THR A 144 -21.15 -10.39 -2.82
CA THR A 144 -21.19 -10.48 -1.36
C THR A 144 -19.84 -10.09 -0.74
N ALA A 145 -18.74 -10.53 -1.35
CA ALA A 145 -17.40 -10.13 -0.93
C ALA A 145 -17.20 -8.61 -1.06
N TYR A 146 -17.62 -8.03 -2.18
CA TYR A 146 -17.53 -6.59 -2.43
C TYR A 146 -18.32 -5.76 -1.42
N THR A 147 -19.56 -6.16 -1.12
CA THR A 147 -20.38 -5.44 -0.13
C THR A 147 -19.79 -5.54 1.27
N LEU A 148 -19.25 -6.70 1.65
CA LEU A 148 -18.54 -6.87 2.92
C LEU A 148 -17.28 -6.00 2.99
N SER A 149 -16.47 -5.95 1.94
CA SER A 149 -15.30 -5.08 1.86
C SER A 149 -15.67 -3.61 1.99
N LYS A 150 -16.73 -3.16 1.31
CA LYS A 150 -17.20 -1.77 1.43
C LYS A 150 -17.72 -1.46 2.82
N SER A 151 -18.46 -2.37 3.41
CA SER A 151 -18.95 -2.23 4.78
C SER A 151 -17.84 -2.33 5.83
N ALA A 152 -16.70 -2.97 5.50
CA ALA A 152 -15.50 -2.96 6.34
C ALA A 152 -14.79 -1.61 6.26
N GLU A 153 -14.64 -1.07 5.06
CA GLU A 153 -14.03 0.24 4.79
C GLU A 153 -14.75 1.37 5.52
N GLU A 154 -16.08 1.35 5.54
CA GLU A 154 -16.92 2.31 6.27
C GLU A 154 -16.77 2.23 7.80
N ASN A 155 -16.30 1.09 8.31
CA ASN A 155 -16.07 0.86 9.73
C ASN A 155 -14.61 1.05 10.15
N GLU A 156 -13.71 1.39 9.22
CA GLU A 156 -12.35 1.78 9.59
C GLU A 156 -12.38 3.13 10.29
N SER A 157 -11.58 3.26 11.35
CA SER A 157 -11.50 4.54 12.06
C SER A 157 -10.91 5.62 11.18
N SER A 158 -11.54 6.79 11.18
CA SER A 158 -10.98 8.02 10.64
C SER A 158 -9.72 8.46 11.41
N ALA A 159 -8.95 9.40 10.83
CA ALA A 159 -7.78 9.96 11.51
C ALA A 159 -8.14 10.59 12.87
N LEU A 160 -9.31 11.23 12.97
CA LEU A 160 -9.80 11.84 14.20
C LEU A 160 -10.21 10.79 15.24
N GLU A 161 -10.84 9.69 14.83
CA GLU A 161 -11.19 8.59 15.74
C GLU A 161 -9.93 7.86 16.24
N ARG A 162 -8.92 7.67 15.37
CA ARG A 162 -7.62 7.14 15.81
C ARG A 162 -6.94 8.07 16.81
N TRP A 163 -6.93 9.37 16.54
CA TRP A 163 -6.44 10.37 17.48
C TRP A 163 -7.16 10.29 18.82
N ALA A 164 -8.49 10.22 18.82
CA ALA A 164 -9.31 10.12 20.03
C ALA A 164 -9.04 8.82 20.81
N ARG A 165 -8.67 7.74 20.13
CA ARG A 165 -8.25 6.48 20.79
C ARG A 165 -6.85 6.56 21.38
N ARG A 166 -5.91 7.29 20.75
CA ARG A 166 -4.53 7.48 21.22
C ARG A 166 -4.39 8.49 22.36
N CYS A 167 -5.28 9.49 22.44
CA CYS A 167 -5.23 10.55 23.45
C CYS A 167 -5.36 10.00 24.88
N CYS A 168 -5.02 10.81 25.89
CA CYS A 168 -5.00 10.39 27.30
C CYS A 168 -6.35 9.85 27.84
N PHE A 169 -7.46 10.15 27.16
CA PHE A 169 -8.81 9.68 27.50
C PHE A 169 -9.24 8.42 26.73
N GLY A 170 -8.45 8.01 25.73
CA GLY A 170 -8.76 6.92 24.82
C GLY A 170 -8.30 5.54 25.29
N LYS A 171 -8.58 4.51 24.48
CA LYS A 171 -8.28 3.10 24.80
C LYS A 171 -6.89 2.64 24.37
N ALA A 172 -6.28 3.30 23.38
CA ALA A 172 -5.02 2.90 22.75
C ALA A 172 -4.97 1.40 22.40
N ASP A 173 -5.99 0.93 21.68
CA ASP A 173 -6.20 -0.47 21.30
C ASP A 173 -5.57 -0.84 19.94
N GLU A 174 -4.71 0.03 19.40
CA GLU A 174 -3.90 -0.28 18.23
C GLU A 174 -2.65 -1.09 18.59
N THR A 175 -2.08 -1.77 17.60
CA THR A 175 -0.88 -2.60 17.71
C THR A 175 0.15 -2.15 16.68
N PRO A 176 1.32 -1.65 17.10
CA PRO A 176 1.75 -1.44 18.49
C PRO A 176 0.94 -0.35 19.22
N VAL A 177 0.86 -0.44 20.55
CA VAL A 177 0.08 0.49 21.39
C VAL A 177 0.73 1.87 21.37
N ILE A 178 0.01 2.88 20.87
CA ILE A 178 0.41 4.30 21.00
C ILE A 178 -0.58 4.99 21.92
N HIS A 179 -0.05 5.59 22.99
CA HIS A 179 -0.89 6.25 23.97
C HIS A 179 -0.24 7.46 24.62
N TRP A 180 -0.82 8.63 24.43
CA TRP A 180 -0.31 9.90 24.94
C TRP A 180 -0.84 10.20 26.34
N ARG A 181 -0.41 9.42 27.34
CA ARG A 181 -0.85 9.58 28.76
C ARG A 181 -0.09 10.64 29.55
N SER A 182 1.09 11.02 29.09
CA SER A 182 2.00 11.93 29.81
C SER A 182 2.02 13.33 29.15
N PRO A 183 2.25 14.41 29.93
CA PRO A 183 2.39 15.76 29.39
C PRO A 183 3.49 15.92 28.34
N GLU A 184 4.51 15.05 28.37
CA GLU A 184 5.62 15.01 27.41
C GLU A 184 5.21 14.62 25.98
N TYR A 185 3.98 14.14 25.78
CA TYR A 185 3.41 13.84 24.47
C TYR A 185 2.36 14.87 24.01
N ALA A 186 2.16 15.94 24.79
CA ALA A 186 1.11 16.91 24.50
C ALA A 186 1.31 17.60 23.15
N ASP A 187 2.57 17.94 22.83
CA ASP A 187 2.99 18.48 21.54
C ASP A 187 2.62 17.55 20.37
N ILE A 188 2.97 16.27 20.46
CA ILE A 188 2.65 15.25 19.44
C ILE A 188 1.14 15.04 19.33
N ALA A 189 0.43 14.98 20.45
CA ALA A 189 -1.02 14.82 20.47
C ALA A 189 -1.72 16.01 19.79
N PHE A 190 -1.33 17.24 20.09
CA PHE A 190 -1.90 18.43 19.43
C PHE A 190 -1.53 18.48 17.95
N ALA A 191 -0.30 18.11 17.60
CA ALA A 191 0.17 18.09 16.22
C ALA A 191 -0.59 17.07 15.35
N GLU A 192 -0.84 15.85 15.86
CA GLU A 192 -1.67 14.84 15.16
C GLU A 192 -3.14 15.26 15.09
N LEU A 193 -3.68 15.96 16.10
CA LEU A 193 -5.04 16.51 16.04
C LEU A 193 -5.16 17.56 14.93
N ASN A 194 -4.19 18.47 14.84
CA ASN A 194 -4.12 19.50 13.80
C ASN A 194 -4.02 18.84 12.43
N ALA A 195 -3.23 17.77 12.29
CA ALA A 195 -3.14 16.98 11.06
C ALA A 195 -4.50 16.41 10.65
N ALA A 196 -5.18 15.73 11.57
CA ALA A 196 -6.48 15.10 11.34
C ALA A 196 -7.56 16.13 10.99
N THR A 197 -7.52 17.31 11.62
CA THR A 197 -8.50 18.39 11.41
C THR A 197 -8.30 19.10 10.08
N LEU A 198 -7.05 19.39 9.71
CA LEU A 198 -6.73 20.10 8.47
C LEU A 198 -6.68 19.17 7.25
N GLY A 199 -6.60 17.85 7.47
CA GLY A 199 -6.53 16.85 6.41
C GLY A 199 -5.15 16.71 5.79
N VAL A 200 -4.08 16.95 6.58
CA VAL A 200 -2.70 16.69 6.13
C VAL A 200 -2.52 15.20 5.93
N GLN A 201 -1.96 14.81 4.78
CA GLN A 201 -1.68 13.39 4.48
C GLN A 201 -0.19 13.23 4.25
N ALA A 202 0.39 12.21 4.87
CA ALA A 202 1.78 11.81 4.65
C ALA A 202 1.81 10.29 4.58
N GLU A 203 1.91 9.77 3.35
CA GLU A 203 1.79 8.35 3.09
C GLU A 203 2.94 7.89 2.19
N PHE A 204 3.45 6.70 2.47
CA PHE A 204 4.42 6.05 1.61
C PHE A 204 4.26 4.54 1.67
N HIS A 205 4.72 3.84 0.64
CA HIS A 205 4.69 2.39 0.59
C HIS A 205 5.92 1.85 -0.15
N PHE A 206 6.32 0.63 0.24
CA PHE A 206 7.28 -0.16 -0.51
C PHE A 206 6.55 -0.84 -1.67
N GLU A 207 7.14 -0.77 -2.87
CA GLU A 207 6.72 -1.51 -4.04
C GLU A 207 7.82 -2.45 -4.48
N ALA A 208 7.61 -3.76 -4.35
CA ALA A 208 8.46 -4.75 -5.01
C ALA A 208 7.90 -5.07 -6.40
N ASN A 209 8.78 -5.19 -7.40
CA ASN A 209 8.46 -5.76 -8.70
C ASN A 209 9.50 -6.83 -9.02
N LEU A 210 9.08 -8.01 -9.46
CA LEU A 210 9.99 -9.02 -9.97
C LEU A 210 10.49 -8.63 -11.36
N VAL A 211 11.81 -8.65 -11.56
CA VAL A 211 12.39 -8.50 -12.88
C VAL A 211 12.40 -9.87 -13.53
N SER A 212 11.45 -10.10 -14.44
CA SER A 212 11.53 -11.23 -15.37
C SER A 212 11.99 -10.69 -16.71
N ASP A 213 13.27 -10.86 -17.02
CA ASP A 213 13.76 -10.60 -18.38
C ASP A 213 13.37 -11.80 -19.28
N PRO A 214 12.50 -11.61 -20.29
CA PRO A 214 12.10 -12.67 -21.20
C PRO A 214 13.24 -13.19 -22.09
N ALA A 215 14.38 -12.49 -22.17
CA ALA A 215 15.55 -12.90 -22.95
C ALA A 215 16.48 -13.87 -22.20
N THR A 216 16.33 -14.02 -20.87
CA THR A 216 17.15 -14.95 -20.08
C THR A 216 16.69 -16.41 -20.25
N PRO A 217 17.56 -17.34 -20.69
CA PRO A 217 17.18 -18.74 -20.91
C PRO A 217 16.77 -19.40 -19.59
N ARG A 218 15.54 -19.92 -19.57
CA ARG A 218 14.93 -20.64 -18.43
C ARG A 218 15.49 -22.06 -18.34
N ILE A 219 16.64 -22.24 -17.72
CA ILE A 219 17.17 -23.57 -17.39
C ILE A 219 16.90 -23.85 -15.90
N GLY A 220 16.17 -24.91 -15.60
CA GLY A 220 16.07 -25.46 -14.24
C GLY A 220 15.08 -24.82 -13.26
N GLY A 221 14.13 -23.99 -13.70
CA GLY A 221 13.03 -23.50 -12.84
C GLY A 221 13.41 -22.53 -11.72
N LEU A 222 14.68 -22.13 -11.63
CA LEU A 222 15.23 -21.25 -10.60
C LEU A 222 15.96 -20.06 -11.24
N THR A 223 15.25 -19.19 -11.95
CA THR A 223 15.79 -17.89 -12.39
C THR A 223 14.67 -16.86 -12.48
N GLY A 224 14.88 -15.69 -11.87
CA GLY A 224 13.89 -14.63 -11.66
C GLY A 224 13.89 -14.02 -10.24
N LEU A 225 15.01 -14.10 -9.51
CA LEU A 225 15.10 -13.67 -8.11
C LEU A 225 15.50 -12.20 -7.92
N GLU A 226 15.80 -11.47 -9.00
CA GLU A 226 16.09 -10.04 -8.90
C GLU A 226 14.80 -9.26 -8.67
N ARG A 227 14.68 -8.71 -7.46
CA ARG A 227 13.53 -7.93 -7.02
C ARG A 227 13.89 -6.45 -7.10
N LYS A 228 13.21 -5.70 -7.97
CA LYS A 228 13.26 -4.24 -7.99
C LYS A 228 12.30 -3.69 -6.96
N GLN A 229 12.82 -3.23 -5.84
CA GLN A 229 12.02 -2.53 -4.84
C GLN A 229 12.05 -1.02 -5.09
N LYS A 230 10.98 -0.32 -4.71
CA LYS A 230 10.85 1.12 -4.79
C LYS A 230 10.13 1.63 -3.56
N ILE A 231 10.41 2.84 -3.12
CA ILE A 231 9.62 3.56 -2.12
C ILE A 231 8.87 4.66 -2.87
N LYS A 232 7.54 4.61 -2.87
CA LYS A 232 6.71 5.72 -3.37
C LYS A 232 6.11 6.47 -2.20
N PHE A 233 6.10 7.78 -2.27
CA PHE A 233 5.52 8.62 -1.23
C PHE A 233 4.68 9.74 -1.82
N LYS A 234 3.70 10.19 -1.03
CA LYS A 234 2.86 11.35 -1.30
C LYS A 234 2.59 12.10 -0.01
N ILE A 235 2.77 13.41 -0.08
CA ILE A 235 2.49 14.37 0.99
C ILE A 235 1.48 15.36 0.44
N ILE A 236 0.42 15.60 1.20
CA ILE A 236 -0.61 16.60 0.89
C ILE A 236 -0.61 17.61 2.02
N LEU A 237 -0.34 18.87 1.66
CA LEU A 237 -0.41 20.03 2.55
C LEU A 237 -1.60 20.91 2.14
N PRO A 238 -2.74 20.81 2.85
CA PRO A 238 -3.92 21.61 2.58
C PRO A 238 -3.72 23.07 2.98
N GLN A 239 -4.45 23.96 2.30
CA GLN A 239 -4.43 25.41 2.48
C GLN A 239 -3.03 26.02 2.32
N TYR A 240 -2.14 25.37 1.57
CA TYR A 240 -0.78 25.83 1.37
C TYR A 240 -0.76 27.16 0.62
N LYS A 241 -0.03 28.14 1.15
CA LYS A 241 0.18 29.45 0.54
C LYS A 241 1.66 29.79 0.62
N ASP A 242 2.32 29.94 -0.52
CA ASP A 242 3.78 30.14 -0.62
C ASP A 242 4.32 31.25 0.31
N GLY A 243 3.58 32.36 0.44
CA GLY A 243 3.97 33.49 1.28
C GLY A 243 3.70 33.33 2.79
N MET A 244 2.88 32.36 3.20
CA MET A 244 2.42 32.21 4.59
C MET A 244 2.84 30.87 5.20
N SER A 245 2.95 29.83 4.39
CA SER A 245 3.15 28.48 4.88
C SER A 245 4.63 28.12 4.97
N ALA A 246 4.95 27.19 5.87
CA ALA A 246 6.26 26.57 5.96
C ALA A 246 6.11 25.06 6.11
N TYR A 247 7.07 24.30 5.62
CA TYR A 247 7.08 22.85 5.83
C TYR A 247 8.51 22.32 5.91
N ARG A 248 8.65 21.16 6.56
CA ARG A 248 9.85 20.34 6.51
C ARG A 248 9.42 18.89 6.49
N TRP A 249 10.00 18.10 5.61
CA TRP A 249 9.78 16.67 5.65
C TRP A 249 11.09 15.91 5.44
N CYS A 250 11.14 14.71 5.98
CA CYS A 250 12.24 13.79 5.76
C CYS A 250 11.74 12.35 5.59
N LEU A 251 12.44 11.62 4.73
CA LEU A 251 12.24 10.19 4.53
C LEU A 251 13.51 9.47 5.00
N THR A 252 13.38 8.70 6.07
CA THR A 252 14.46 7.94 6.70
C THR A 252 14.22 6.45 6.48
N VAL A 253 15.24 5.72 6.04
CA VAL A 253 15.18 4.26 5.92
C VAL A 253 15.90 3.59 7.09
N HIS A 254 15.37 2.44 7.50
CA HIS A 254 15.90 1.64 8.60
C HIS A 254 16.33 0.28 8.07
N ARG A 255 17.48 -0.19 8.57
CA ARG A 255 18.17 -1.40 8.15
C ARG A 255 18.18 -2.44 9.26
N ARG A 256 18.53 -3.66 8.90
CA ARG A 256 18.74 -4.72 9.89
C ARG A 256 19.87 -4.31 10.84
N GLY A 257 19.55 -4.12 12.11
CA GLY A 257 20.47 -3.63 13.14
C GLY A 257 20.14 -2.23 13.66
N ASP A 258 19.25 -1.49 12.99
CA ASP A 258 18.85 -0.13 13.39
C ASP A 258 17.78 -0.08 14.49
N GLY A 259 17.49 -1.22 15.14
CA GLY A 259 16.40 -1.37 16.10
C GLY A 259 15.29 -2.30 15.60
N GLN A 260 14.15 -2.31 16.31
CA GLN A 260 12.98 -3.12 15.95
C GLN A 260 11.78 -2.23 15.69
N PHE A 261 10.98 -2.58 14.68
CA PHE A 261 9.72 -1.88 14.43
C PHE A 261 8.80 -1.94 15.67
N PRO A 262 8.14 -0.83 16.06
CA PRO A 262 8.13 0.49 15.43
C PRO A 262 9.27 1.43 15.87
N ASP A 263 10.02 1.04 16.91
CA ASP A 263 10.98 1.86 17.63
C ASP A 263 12.41 1.64 17.13
N TYR A 264 12.74 2.29 16.01
CA TYR A 264 14.09 2.30 15.49
C TYR A 264 14.98 3.29 16.25
N THR A 265 16.21 2.87 16.55
CA THR A 265 17.27 3.63 17.21
C THR A 265 18.36 4.10 16.26
N GLY A 266 18.30 3.69 14.98
CA GLY A 266 19.16 4.11 13.88
C GLY A 266 18.37 4.31 12.58
N GLY A 267 18.99 4.94 11.59
CA GLY A 267 18.43 5.08 10.25
C GLY A 267 19.18 6.08 9.37
N GLU A 268 19.03 5.91 8.06
CA GLU A 268 19.61 6.77 7.03
C GLU A 268 18.56 7.72 6.47
N THR A 269 18.76 9.03 6.60
CA THR A 269 17.86 10.00 5.96
C THR A 269 18.21 10.11 4.47
N LEU A 270 17.32 9.60 3.61
CA LEU A 270 17.50 9.62 2.16
C LEU A 270 17.16 10.98 1.55
N VAL A 271 16.09 11.60 2.04
CA VAL A 271 15.59 12.88 1.51
C VAL A 271 15.23 13.81 2.65
N VAL A 272 15.61 15.07 2.51
CA VAL A 272 15.15 16.19 3.32
C VAL A 272 14.77 17.31 2.36
N ASP A 273 13.59 17.87 2.54
CA ASP A 273 13.17 19.08 1.82
C ASP A 273 12.45 20.00 2.81
N GLU A 274 12.83 21.27 2.77
CA GLU A 274 12.38 22.29 3.70
C GLU A 274 12.08 23.58 2.96
N PHE A 275 11.00 24.24 3.39
CA PHE A 275 10.55 25.51 2.85
C PHE A 275 10.13 26.41 4.00
N HIS A 276 10.88 27.50 4.21
CA HIS A 276 10.68 28.47 5.29
C HIS A 276 10.55 27.88 6.71
N ALA A 277 10.91 26.61 6.91
CA ALA A 277 10.83 25.95 8.22
C ALA A 277 11.83 26.59 9.18
N ARG A 278 11.34 27.05 10.33
CA ARG A 278 12.21 27.44 11.45
C ARG A 278 12.67 26.16 12.17
N ARG A 279 13.87 26.21 12.78
CA ARG A 279 14.35 25.11 13.63
C ARG A 279 13.42 24.99 14.84
N SER A 280 12.47 24.08 14.77
CA SER A 280 11.66 23.68 15.92
C SER A 280 12.55 23.02 16.97
N THR A 281 12.46 23.49 18.21
CA THR A 281 13.05 22.85 19.39
C THR A 281 12.35 21.54 19.76
N GLY A 282 11.12 21.34 19.24
CA GLY A 282 10.33 20.12 19.35
C GLY A 282 10.59 19.13 18.21
N SER A 283 11.80 19.11 17.63
CA SER A 283 12.21 18.03 16.75
C SER A 283 12.05 16.74 17.54
N SER A 284 10.99 15.99 17.26
CA SER A 284 10.76 14.69 17.86
C SER A 284 12.06 13.89 17.74
N LYS A 285 12.44 13.18 18.82
CA LYS A 285 13.65 12.33 18.89
C LYS A 285 13.77 11.30 17.74
N SER A 286 12.76 11.22 16.88
CA SER A 286 12.68 10.43 15.65
C SER A 286 13.39 11.03 14.42
N ALA A 287 13.79 12.31 14.43
CA ALA A 287 14.22 13.00 13.21
C ALA A 287 15.74 13.02 12.96
N SER A 288 16.56 12.51 13.88
CA SER A 288 18.03 12.51 13.73
C SER A 288 18.64 11.35 14.48
N PHE A 289 19.33 10.46 13.76
CA PHE A 289 20.12 9.37 14.30
C PHE A 289 21.62 9.72 14.17
N PRO A 290 22.20 10.52 15.08
CA PRO A 290 23.55 11.10 14.93
C PRO A 290 24.72 10.09 14.98
N GLY A 291 24.47 8.79 14.89
CA GLY A 291 25.50 7.74 14.86
C GLY A 291 25.42 6.80 13.64
N PHE A 292 24.57 7.09 12.66
CA PHE A 292 24.41 6.22 11.50
C PHE A 292 25.65 6.24 10.58
N SER A 293 26.15 5.06 10.26
CA SER A 293 27.24 4.87 9.29
C SER A 293 26.64 4.36 7.98
N PRO A 294 26.59 5.19 6.92
CA PRO A 294 26.02 4.75 5.65
C PRO A 294 26.80 3.57 5.05
N PRO A 295 26.11 2.65 4.34
CA PRO A 295 26.78 1.58 3.65
C PRO A 295 27.75 2.15 2.62
N ARG A 296 28.91 1.48 2.43
CA ARG A 296 29.96 1.92 1.49
C ARG A 296 29.46 2.05 0.05
N LEU A 297 28.42 1.29 -0.30
CA LEU A 297 27.72 1.32 -1.57
C LEU A 297 26.24 1.55 -1.26
N PRO A 298 25.62 2.62 -1.78
CA PRO A 298 24.18 2.83 -1.64
C PRO A 298 23.41 1.67 -2.27
N ASP A 299 22.41 1.16 -1.54
CA ASP A 299 21.45 0.16 -2.03
C ASP A 299 20.17 0.82 -2.56
N TYR A 300 20.30 2.07 -3.00
CA TYR A 300 19.29 2.86 -3.69
C TYR A 300 19.94 3.71 -4.77
N LYS A 301 19.16 4.12 -5.77
CA LYS A 301 19.61 5.10 -6.76
C LYS A 301 19.58 6.50 -6.15
N SER A 302 20.67 7.25 -6.29
CA SER A 302 20.80 8.61 -5.74
C SER A 302 19.92 9.66 -6.42
N ASP A 303 19.47 9.38 -7.65
CA ASP A 303 18.75 10.36 -8.47
C ASP A 303 17.25 10.26 -8.18
N PHE A 304 16.80 10.99 -7.17
CA PHE A 304 15.38 11.05 -6.81
C PHE A 304 14.65 12.09 -7.65
N ASN A 305 13.53 11.70 -8.27
CA ASN A 305 12.61 12.65 -8.88
C ASN A 305 11.47 12.95 -7.89
N ILE A 306 11.37 14.22 -7.49
CA ILE A 306 10.36 14.70 -6.56
C ILE A 306 9.52 15.74 -7.30
N ASP A 307 8.26 15.41 -7.51
CA ASP A 307 7.29 16.29 -8.13
C ASP A 307 6.54 17.11 -7.06
N LYS A 308 6.45 18.41 -7.29
CA LYS A 308 5.70 19.35 -6.43
C LYS A 308 4.61 19.98 -7.28
N LYS A 309 3.37 19.62 -7.00
CA LYS A 309 2.20 20.13 -7.71
C LYS A 309 1.37 21.04 -6.81
N TYR A 310 1.27 22.31 -7.22
CA TYR A 310 0.35 23.26 -6.61
C TYR A 310 -1.03 23.17 -7.28
N SER A 311 -2.07 23.12 -6.48
CA SER A 311 -3.46 23.12 -6.95
C SER A 311 -4.25 24.21 -6.21
N SER A 312 -4.94 25.07 -6.95
CA SER A 312 -5.89 26.05 -6.40
C SER A 312 -7.25 25.84 -7.05
N PHE A 313 -8.27 25.53 -6.25
CA PHE A 313 -9.64 25.35 -6.75
C PHE A 313 -10.40 26.68 -6.67
N SER A 314 -10.93 27.16 -7.80
CA SER A 314 -11.55 28.50 -7.92
C SER A 314 -13.06 28.52 -7.61
N GLU A 315 -13.70 27.39 -7.26
CA GLU A 315 -15.14 27.37 -6.97
C GLU A 315 -15.43 27.23 -5.46
N GLY A 316 -15.82 28.36 -4.86
CA GLY A 316 -16.60 28.44 -3.61
C GLY A 316 -15.85 28.20 -2.29
N ASN A 317 -14.66 27.60 -2.30
CA ASN A 317 -13.84 27.43 -1.10
C ASN A 317 -12.36 27.41 -1.52
N ASP A 318 -11.61 28.46 -1.15
CA ASP A 318 -10.19 28.69 -1.49
C ASP A 318 -9.29 27.60 -0.85
N ARG A 319 -9.37 26.38 -1.36
CA ARG A 319 -8.61 25.21 -0.90
C ARG A 319 -7.37 25.06 -1.76
N SER A 320 -6.41 25.96 -1.59
CA SER A 320 -5.08 25.76 -2.14
C SER A 320 -4.44 24.51 -1.51
N GLN A 321 -3.66 23.77 -2.27
CA GLN A 321 -3.01 22.54 -1.80
C GLN A 321 -1.66 22.39 -2.48
N LEU A 322 -0.65 21.98 -1.70
CA LEU A 322 0.61 21.47 -2.22
C LEU A 322 0.62 19.95 -2.11
N ALA A 323 0.79 19.28 -3.24
CA ALA A 323 1.05 17.84 -3.29
C ALA A 323 2.52 17.61 -3.64
N ILE A 324 3.25 16.93 -2.76
CA ILE A 324 4.64 16.50 -2.98
C ILE A 324 4.61 15.00 -3.17
N SER A 325 5.18 14.50 -4.27
CA SER A 325 5.24 13.06 -4.51
C SER A 325 6.59 12.68 -5.09
N GLY A 326 7.01 11.46 -4.85
CA GLY A 326 8.28 11.00 -5.37
C GLY A 326 8.42 9.50 -5.33
N LEU A 327 9.47 9.06 -6.01
CA LEU A 327 9.82 7.66 -6.14
C LEU A 327 11.32 7.49 -5.89
N ILE A 328 11.64 6.55 -5.01
CA ILE A 328 13.00 6.13 -4.72
C ILE A 328 13.16 4.70 -5.21
N GLU A 329 14.07 4.46 -6.15
CA GLU A 329 14.39 3.11 -6.60
C GLU A 329 15.44 2.49 -5.70
N LEU A 330 15.13 1.32 -5.15
CA LEU A 330 16.09 0.50 -4.42
C LEU A 330 16.85 -0.38 -5.42
N MET A 331 18.13 -0.64 -5.12
CA MET A 331 18.95 -1.50 -5.95
C MET A 331 18.43 -2.93 -5.89
N PRO A 332 18.43 -3.69 -7.01
CA PRO A 332 18.01 -5.08 -7.00
C PRO A 332 18.90 -5.90 -6.09
N THR A 333 18.29 -6.70 -5.22
CA THR A 333 18.97 -7.65 -4.35
C THR A 333 18.50 -9.07 -4.64
N ILE A 334 19.38 -10.05 -4.41
CA ILE A 334 19.00 -11.46 -4.38
C ILE A 334 18.53 -11.77 -2.96
N GLY A 335 17.24 -12.01 -2.78
CA GLY A 335 16.63 -12.24 -1.47
C GLY A 335 16.17 -10.95 -0.76
N ALA A 336 16.11 -10.99 0.57
CA ALA A 336 15.68 -9.89 1.42
C ALA A 336 16.54 -8.62 1.21
N HIS A 337 15.88 -7.48 1.10
CA HIS A 337 16.56 -6.19 0.99
C HIS A 337 17.11 -5.76 2.36
N SER A 338 18.23 -5.03 2.37
CA SER A 338 18.87 -4.49 3.59
C SER A 338 17.99 -3.47 4.32
N ILE A 339 17.19 -2.70 3.57
CA ILE A 339 16.16 -1.78 4.07
C ILE A 339 14.95 -2.58 4.51
N VAL A 340 14.71 -2.60 5.83
CA VAL A 340 13.63 -3.36 6.48
C VAL A 340 12.43 -2.49 6.86
N ALA A 341 12.58 -1.16 6.87
CA ALA A 341 11.49 -0.23 7.11
C ALA A 341 11.87 1.18 6.66
N ALA A 342 10.89 2.09 6.67
CA ALA A 342 11.13 3.51 6.53
C ALA A 342 10.20 4.32 7.45
N THR A 343 10.57 5.58 7.65
CA THR A 343 9.83 6.58 8.41
C THR A 343 9.74 7.84 7.56
N LEU A 344 8.51 8.29 7.29
CA LEU A 344 8.21 9.58 6.68
C LEU A 344 7.71 10.52 7.78
N LEU A 345 8.48 11.57 8.05
CA LEU A 345 8.12 12.62 8.99
C LEU A 345 7.81 13.90 8.23
N VAL A 346 6.65 14.50 8.48
CA VAL A 346 6.22 15.76 7.88
C VAL A 346 5.86 16.73 9.00
N MET A 347 6.47 17.91 8.97
CA MET A 347 6.12 19.07 9.77
C MET A 347 5.56 20.16 8.87
N TYR A 348 4.42 20.72 9.22
CA TYR A 348 3.73 21.72 8.41
C TYR A 348 3.16 22.85 9.27
N TRP A 349 3.38 24.09 8.83
CA TRP A 349 2.81 25.31 9.36
C TRP A 349 1.97 25.95 8.26
N PRO A 350 0.62 25.92 8.37
CA PRO A 350 -0.24 26.65 7.46
C PRO A 350 0.06 28.16 7.49
N ASP A 351 0.34 28.67 8.70
CA ASP A 351 0.85 30.02 8.97
C ASP A 351 2.17 29.92 9.74
N ARG A 352 3.26 30.33 9.10
CA ARG A 352 4.63 30.28 9.60
C ARG A 352 4.91 31.29 10.72
N GLU A 353 4.05 32.29 10.89
CA GLU A 353 4.22 33.30 11.94
C GLU A 353 3.78 32.75 13.32
N ILE A 354 2.98 31.67 13.34
CA ILE A 354 2.50 31.03 14.57
C ILE A 354 3.30 29.75 14.81
N GLU A 355 4.42 29.87 15.53
CA GLU A 355 5.35 28.75 15.77
C GLU A 355 4.69 27.51 16.42
N SER A 356 3.76 27.74 17.36
CA SER A 356 3.06 26.68 18.08
C SER A 356 1.94 26.00 17.28
N ALA A 357 1.50 26.57 16.15
CA ALA A 357 0.41 26.05 15.34
C ALA A 357 0.94 25.13 14.23
N TYR A 358 1.80 24.18 14.62
CA TYR A 358 2.37 23.22 13.70
C TYR A 358 1.60 21.91 13.70
N ILE A 359 1.78 21.20 12.60
CA ILE A 359 1.25 19.88 12.34
C ILE A 359 2.45 18.95 12.21
N GLU A 360 2.37 17.79 12.82
CA GLU A 360 3.36 16.72 12.69
C GLU A 360 2.63 15.44 12.33
N VAL A 361 3.09 14.80 11.26
CA VAL A 361 2.64 13.48 10.85
C VAL A 361 3.87 12.60 10.73
N CYS A 362 3.90 11.54 11.53
CA CYS A 362 4.95 10.53 11.49
C CYS A 362 4.36 9.20 11.03
N ASN A 363 4.69 8.78 9.82
CA ASN A 363 4.28 7.50 9.27
C ASN A 363 5.47 6.55 9.27
N ARG A 364 5.30 5.36 9.82
CA ARG A 364 6.34 4.30 9.84
C ARG A 364 5.77 3.05 9.21
N ARG A 365 6.56 2.38 8.38
CA ARG A 365 6.13 1.16 7.69
C ARG A 365 7.31 0.21 7.52
N ALA A 366 7.08 -1.06 7.83
CA ALA A 366 8.00 -2.14 7.52
C ALA A 366 8.01 -2.42 6.01
N ASN A 367 9.15 -2.85 5.51
CA ASN A 367 9.26 -3.46 4.19
C ASN A 367 8.81 -4.92 4.36
N ASP A 368 7.55 -5.20 4.04
CA ASP A 368 6.92 -6.54 4.17
C ASP A 368 7.66 -7.65 3.39
N ASP A 369 8.60 -7.24 2.54
CA ASP A 369 9.40 -8.04 1.62
C ASP A 369 10.90 -8.14 2.00
N ALA A 370 11.29 -7.71 3.21
CA ALA A 370 12.68 -7.68 3.73
C ALA A 370 13.01 -8.73 4.82
#